data_AF-A0A183EL24-F1
#
_entry.id   AF-A0A183EL24-F1
#
_cell.length_a   1.000
_cell.length_b   1.000
_cell.length_c   1.000
_cell.angle_alpha   90.00
_cell.angle_beta   90.00
_cell.angle_gamma   90.00
#
_symmetry.space_group_name_H-M   'P 1'
#
loop_
_entity.id
_entity.type
_entity.pdbx_description
1 polymer ?
#
loop_
_entity_poly.entity_id
_entity_poly.type
_entity_poly.pdbx_seq_one_letter_code
_entity_poly.pdbx_strand_id
1 'polypeptide(L)'
;MFRNQYDSDVTVWSPQGRLHQVDYAVEAMKQGSATVGVKSNTHAVLVALKRAANELCSHQKKIYELDTHSGVSIAGLLSDGRILARFLQTECSAWRWDYKEPVPIQVLNNRIQLSKSRLCFSYAKEKKQKLVLEFYQIMQILLESRKNFCKN
;
A
#
# COMPACT_ATOMS: atom_id res chain seq x y z
N MET A 1 11.35 -3.15 33.64
CA MET A 1 10.49 -2.59 32.58
C MET A 1 9.07 -3.03 32.84
N PHE A 2 8.12 -2.12 33.00
CA PHE A 2 6.70 -2.48 33.01
C PHE A 2 6.34 -2.96 31.60
N ARG A 3 6.10 -4.27 31.44
CA ARG A 3 5.50 -4.81 30.23
C ARG A 3 4.06 -4.29 30.18
N ASN A 4 3.73 -3.52 29.16
CA ASN A 4 2.33 -3.19 28.89
C ASN A 4 1.62 -4.48 28.49
N GLN A 5 0.71 -4.96 29.35
CA GLN A 5 -0.03 -6.22 29.12
C GLN A 5 -0.86 -6.20 27.82
N TYR A 6 -1.17 -5.01 27.30
CA TYR A 6 -2.05 -4.78 26.15
C TYR A 6 -1.33 -4.70 24.80
N ASP A 7 -0.06 -5.06 24.75
CA ASP A 7 0.80 -4.81 23.59
C ASP A 7 1.27 -6.08 22.86
N SER A 8 0.83 -7.27 23.29
CA SER A 8 1.29 -8.52 22.65
C SER A 8 0.46 -8.90 21.43
N ASP A 9 -0.81 -8.52 21.38
CA ASP A 9 -1.77 -9.00 20.38
C ASP A 9 -2.40 -7.85 19.58
N VAL A 10 -2.71 -8.12 18.31
CA VAL A 10 -3.36 -7.15 17.39
C VAL A 10 -4.84 -6.90 17.70
N THR A 11 -5.47 -7.74 18.52
CA THR A 11 -6.90 -7.67 18.88
C THR A 11 -7.15 -7.02 20.24
N VAL A 12 -6.10 -6.75 21.02
CA VAL A 12 -6.22 -6.27 22.39
C VAL A 12 -6.20 -4.75 22.41
N TRP A 13 -7.30 -4.16 22.88
CA TRP A 13 -7.41 -2.72 23.07
C TRP A 13 -6.79 -2.31 24.41
N SER A 14 -6.01 -1.24 24.42
CA SER A 14 -5.58 -0.60 25.66
C SER A 14 -6.76 0.09 26.37
N PRO A 15 -6.68 0.32 27.69
CA PRO A 15 -7.69 1.08 28.43
C PRO A 15 -7.97 2.47 27.86
N GLN A 16 -7.03 3.04 27.11
CA GLN A 16 -7.15 4.33 26.41
C GLN A 16 -7.81 4.22 25.02
N GLY A 17 -8.23 3.03 24.59
CA GLY A 17 -8.85 2.80 23.29
C GLY A 17 -7.86 2.84 22.12
N ARG A 18 -6.60 2.44 22.34
CA ARG A 18 -5.57 2.34 21.29
C ARG A 18 -5.16 0.90 21.04
N LEU A 19 -4.82 0.61 19.79
CA LEU A 19 -4.18 -0.65 19.38
C LEU A 19 -2.68 -0.40 19.21
N HIS A 20 -1.86 -0.88 20.16
CA HIS A 20 -0.42 -0.59 20.15
C HIS A 20 0.33 -1.26 19.00
N GLN A 21 -0.03 -2.50 18.66
CA GLN A 21 0.53 -3.21 17.49
C GLN A 21 0.32 -2.45 16.17
N VAL A 22 -0.79 -1.74 16.09
CA VAL A 22 -1.14 -0.89 14.95
C VAL A 22 -0.20 0.34 14.96
N ASP A 23 -0.07 1.04 16.07
CA ASP A 23 0.87 2.16 16.17
C ASP A 23 2.32 1.76 15.85
N TYR A 24 2.76 0.57 16.27
CA TYR A 24 4.11 0.06 15.98
C TYR A 24 4.33 -0.25 14.51
N ALA A 25 3.33 -0.80 13.82
CA ALA A 25 3.45 -1.03 12.38
C ALA A 25 3.62 0.30 11.62
N VAL A 26 2.95 1.36 12.05
CA VAL A 26 3.12 2.71 11.47
C VAL A 26 4.51 3.28 11.76
N GLU A 27 5.05 3.09 12.97
CA GLU A 27 6.41 3.52 13.28
C GLU A 27 7.48 2.71 12.53
N ALA A 28 7.33 1.39 12.44
CA ALA A 28 8.21 0.52 11.66
C ALA A 28 8.21 0.90 10.18
N MET A 29 7.06 1.30 9.67
CA MET A 29 6.88 1.75 8.30
C MET A 29 7.67 3.04 8.01
N LYS A 30 7.75 3.99 8.96
CA LYS A 30 8.56 5.22 8.82
C LYS A 30 10.06 4.96 8.73
N GLN A 31 10.54 3.81 9.22
CA GLN A 31 11.95 3.40 9.08
C GLN A 31 12.30 2.99 7.65
N GLY A 32 11.29 2.73 6.81
CA GLY A 32 11.46 2.45 5.39
C GLY A 32 12.10 3.62 4.64
N SER A 33 12.74 3.31 3.51
CA SER A 33 13.26 4.36 2.62
C SER A 33 12.11 5.15 2.00
N ALA A 34 12.32 6.46 1.79
CA ALA A 34 11.29 7.35 1.28
C ALA A 34 10.85 7.01 -0.16
N THR A 35 9.59 7.29 -0.44
CA THR A 35 8.98 7.26 -1.78
C THR A 35 8.12 8.51 -1.94
N VAL A 36 8.17 9.13 -3.11
CA VAL A 36 7.42 10.35 -3.43
C VAL A 36 6.76 10.16 -4.78
N GLY A 37 5.52 10.64 -4.88
CA GLY A 37 4.70 10.59 -6.07
C GLY A 37 4.11 11.96 -6.33
N VAL A 38 4.29 12.46 -7.53
CA VAL A 38 3.80 13.77 -7.95
C VAL A 38 2.84 13.58 -9.10
N LYS A 39 1.61 14.07 -8.94
CA LYS A 39 0.60 14.06 -9.98
C LYS A 39 0.42 15.47 -10.55
N SER A 40 0.42 15.53 -11.88
CA SER A 40 0.02 16.66 -12.72
C SER A 40 -1.36 16.35 -13.34
N ASN A 41 -1.92 17.33 -14.06
CA ASN A 41 -3.10 17.12 -14.90
C ASN A 41 -2.83 16.16 -16.07
N THR A 42 -1.57 16.08 -16.52
CA THR A 42 -1.16 15.35 -17.74
C THR A 42 -0.17 14.21 -17.51
N HIS A 43 0.52 14.19 -16.38
CA HIS A 43 1.41 13.07 -16.02
C HIS A 43 1.34 12.77 -14.54
N ALA A 44 1.81 11.60 -14.16
CA ALA A 44 2.09 11.34 -12.78
C ALA A 44 3.42 10.57 -12.69
N VAL A 45 4.26 10.90 -11.71
CA VAL A 45 5.64 10.40 -11.57
C VAL A 45 5.88 9.84 -10.18
N LEU A 46 6.43 8.62 -10.09
CA LEU A 46 6.89 7.99 -8.86
C LEU A 46 8.41 7.98 -8.77
N VAL A 47 8.92 8.39 -7.61
CA VAL A 47 10.33 8.40 -7.26
C VAL A 47 10.50 7.63 -5.96
N ALA A 48 11.41 6.65 -5.96
CA ALA A 48 11.70 5.85 -4.78
C ALA A 48 13.19 5.89 -4.49
N LEU A 49 13.55 6.28 -3.26
CA LEU A 49 14.92 6.18 -2.79
C LEU A 49 15.23 4.71 -2.49
N LYS A 50 16.20 4.15 -3.21
CA LYS A 50 16.72 2.79 -2.95
C LYS A 50 17.94 2.91 -2.04
N ARG A 51 17.95 2.16 -0.94
CA ARG A 51 19.13 2.01 -0.07
C ARG A 51 19.77 0.66 -0.37
N ALA A 52 21.07 0.64 -0.66
CA ALA A 52 21.88 -0.57 -0.63
C ALA A 52 22.39 -0.78 0.80
N ALA A 53 22.52 -2.04 1.23
CA ALA A 53 23.12 -2.33 2.53
C ALA A 53 24.63 -2.03 2.51
N ASN A 54 25.30 -2.49 1.44
CA ASN A 54 26.73 -2.30 1.19
C ASN A 54 26.93 -1.97 -0.30
N GLU A 55 28.10 -1.44 -0.67
CA GLU A 55 28.44 -1.06 -2.05
C GLU A 55 28.37 -2.23 -3.06
N LEU A 56 28.63 -3.45 -2.58
CA LEU A 56 28.56 -4.68 -3.40
C LEU A 56 27.14 -5.24 -3.55
N CYS A 57 26.17 -4.72 -2.79
CA CYS A 57 24.81 -5.24 -2.78
C CYS A 57 23.95 -4.56 -3.86
N SER A 58 23.15 -5.35 -4.57
CA SER A 58 22.20 -4.80 -5.54
C SER A 58 21.06 -4.06 -4.82
N HIS A 59 20.58 -3.00 -5.47
CA HIS A 59 19.49 -2.20 -4.94
C HIS A 59 18.17 -2.96 -5.02
N GLN A 60 17.47 -3.05 -3.90
CA GLN A 60 16.15 -3.67 -3.85
C GLN A 60 15.12 -2.88 -4.68
N LYS A 61 14.28 -3.60 -5.42
CA LYS A 61 13.22 -3.01 -6.25
C LYS A 61 12.09 -2.49 -5.35
N LYS A 62 11.77 -1.19 -5.49
CA LYS A 62 10.68 -0.52 -4.76
C LYS A 62 9.50 -0.12 -5.64
N ILE A 63 9.74 0.02 -6.94
CA ILE A 63 8.72 0.40 -7.92
C ILE A 63 8.35 -0.85 -8.72
N TYR A 64 7.07 -1.16 -8.77
CA TYR A 64 6.49 -2.30 -9.46
C TYR A 64 5.48 -1.81 -10.49
N GLU A 65 5.60 -2.28 -11.72
CA GLU A 65 4.59 -2.04 -12.74
C GLU A 65 3.43 -3.01 -12.53
N LEU A 66 2.20 -2.50 -12.45
CA LEU A 66 1.01 -3.33 -12.26
C LEU A 66 0.35 -3.66 -13.59
N ASP A 67 0.15 -2.64 -14.41
CA ASP A 67 -0.40 -2.69 -15.76
C ASP A 67 0.20 -1.51 -16.56
N THR A 68 -0.04 -1.47 -17.86
CA THR A 68 0.44 -0.44 -18.80
C THR A 68 0.17 1.00 -18.37
N HIS A 69 -0.93 1.25 -17.64
CA HIS A 69 -1.30 2.57 -17.13
C HIS A 69 -0.97 2.78 -15.65
N SER A 70 -0.54 1.74 -14.92
CA SER A 70 -0.52 1.73 -13.45
C SER A 70 0.78 1.31 -12.79
N GLY A 71 1.18 2.11 -11.79
CA GLY A 71 2.46 2.00 -11.08
C GLY A 71 2.32 1.92 -9.56
N VAL A 72 3.06 0.97 -9.03
CA VAL A 72 3.34 0.58 -7.66
C VAL A 72 4.55 1.18 -6.95
N SER A 73 4.51 2.01 -5.91
CA SER A 73 5.68 2.22 -5.04
C SER A 73 5.46 1.77 -3.61
N ILE A 74 6.44 1.09 -3.03
CA ILE A 74 6.42 0.57 -1.65
C ILE A 74 7.37 1.38 -0.78
N ALA A 75 6.86 1.84 0.37
CA ALA A 75 7.67 2.26 1.51
C ALA A 75 7.44 1.30 2.70
N GLY A 76 8.31 1.33 3.70
CA GLY A 76 8.27 0.39 4.81
C GLY A 76 8.82 -1.00 4.46
N LEU A 77 8.18 -2.05 4.99
CA LEU A 77 8.66 -3.43 4.91
C LEU A 77 8.48 -4.02 3.50
N LEU A 78 9.61 -4.32 2.85
CA LEU A 78 9.62 -4.69 1.43
C LEU A 78 9.07 -6.10 1.13
N SER A 79 9.09 -7.01 2.12
CA SER A 79 8.51 -8.36 1.98
C SER A 79 7.02 -8.29 1.70
N ASP A 80 6.30 -7.53 2.51
CA ASP A 80 4.84 -7.46 2.48
C ASP A 80 4.38 -6.68 1.26
N GLY A 81 5.09 -5.59 0.95
CA GLY A 81 4.86 -4.83 -0.27
C GLY A 81 5.04 -5.67 -1.54
N ARG A 82 6.00 -6.59 -1.58
CA ARG A 82 6.20 -7.49 -2.73
C ARG A 82 5.04 -8.45 -2.93
N ILE A 83 4.51 -9.02 -1.84
CA ILE A 83 3.34 -9.91 -1.89
C ILE A 83 2.12 -9.11 -2.38
N LEU A 84 1.91 -7.91 -1.85
CA LEU A 84 0.82 -7.03 -2.27
C LEU A 84 0.93 -6.61 -3.74
N ALA A 85 2.13 -6.27 -4.21
CA ALA A 85 2.35 -5.91 -5.61
C ALA A 85 2.03 -7.07 -6.55
N ARG A 86 2.45 -8.30 -6.21
CA ARG A 86 2.11 -9.50 -6.99
C ARG A 86 0.61 -9.77 -7.02
N PHE A 87 -0.05 -9.65 -5.86
CA PHE A 87 -1.50 -9.77 -5.78
C PHE A 87 -2.20 -8.77 -6.72
N LEU A 88 -1.76 -7.52 -6.73
CA LEU A 88 -2.33 -6.50 -7.61
C LEU A 88 -2.06 -6.77 -9.09
N GLN A 89 -0.88 -7.27 -9.45
CA GLN A 89 -0.59 -7.69 -10.83
C GLN A 89 -1.52 -8.81 -11.28
N THR A 90 -1.79 -9.79 -10.41
CA THR A 90 -2.76 -10.86 -10.69
C THR A 90 -4.17 -10.32 -10.87
N GLU A 91 -4.62 -9.39 -10.02
CA GLU A 91 -5.93 -8.75 -10.15
C GLU A 91 -6.06 -7.93 -11.45
N CYS A 92 -5.02 -7.19 -11.84
CA CYS A 92 -4.99 -6.46 -13.12
C CYS A 92 -5.09 -7.43 -14.30
N SER A 93 -4.34 -8.53 -14.25
CA SER A 93 -4.32 -9.54 -15.31
C SER A 93 -5.67 -10.25 -15.44
N ALA A 94 -6.30 -10.60 -14.31
CA ALA A 94 -7.62 -11.21 -14.27
C ALA A 94 -8.69 -10.26 -14.82
N TRP A 95 -8.69 -8.99 -14.37
CA TRP A 95 -9.62 -7.98 -14.89
C TRP A 95 -9.51 -7.83 -16.41
N ARG A 96 -8.28 -7.76 -16.92
CA ARG A 96 -8.05 -7.64 -18.36
C ARG A 96 -8.40 -8.91 -19.12
N TRP A 97 -8.32 -10.08 -18.48
CA TRP A 97 -8.81 -11.32 -19.06
C TRP A 97 -10.33 -11.33 -19.19
N ASP A 98 -11.04 -10.92 -18.14
CA ASP A 98 -12.50 -10.98 -18.06
C ASP A 98 -13.19 -9.88 -18.87
N TYR A 99 -12.74 -8.63 -18.69
CA TYR A 99 -13.40 -7.44 -19.25
C TYR A 99 -12.71 -6.89 -20.49
N LYS A 100 -11.52 -7.40 -20.86
CA LYS A 100 -10.68 -6.91 -21.98
C LYS A 100 -10.32 -5.42 -21.91
N GLU A 101 -10.51 -4.79 -20.76
CA GLU A 101 -10.24 -3.38 -20.49
C GLU A 101 -9.15 -3.21 -19.42
N PRO A 102 -8.45 -2.07 -19.38
CA PRO A 102 -7.55 -1.76 -18.26
C PRO A 102 -8.35 -1.57 -16.97
N VAL A 103 -7.80 -2.04 -15.85
CA VAL A 103 -8.51 -1.97 -14.56
C VAL A 103 -8.62 -0.51 -14.08
N PRO A 104 -9.82 -0.04 -13.68
CA PRO A 104 -9.97 1.29 -13.09
C PRO A 104 -9.27 1.39 -11.73
N ILE A 105 -8.64 2.52 -11.46
CA ILE A 105 -7.86 2.76 -10.23
C ILE A 105 -8.71 2.60 -8.97
N GLN A 106 -9.96 3.04 -9.03
CA GLN A 106 -10.90 2.94 -7.91
C GLN A 106 -11.14 1.48 -7.53
N VAL A 107 -11.18 0.58 -8.52
CA VAL A 107 -11.32 -0.86 -8.29
C VAL A 107 -10.05 -1.39 -7.62
N LEU A 108 -8.86 -1.02 -8.10
CA LEU A 108 -7.60 -1.43 -7.46
C LEU A 108 -7.50 -0.97 -6.01
N ASN A 109 -7.87 0.28 -5.71
CA ASN A 109 -7.91 0.77 -4.33
C ASN A 109 -8.85 -0.07 -3.45
N ASN A 110 -10.03 -0.41 -3.97
CA ASN A 110 -10.97 -1.27 -3.25
C ASN A 110 -10.42 -2.69 -3.04
N ARG A 111 -9.71 -3.27 -4.03
CA ARG A 111 -9.08 -4.59 -3.92
C ARG A 111 -7.98 -4.61 -2.86
N ILE A 112 -7.17 -3.54 -2.77
CA ILE A 112 -6.15 -3.39 -1.72
C ILE A 112 -6.80 -3.34 -0.35
N GLN A 113 -7.88 -2.55 -0.23
CA GLN A 113 -8.61 -2.44 1.03
C GLN A 113 -9.23 -3.78 1.42
N LEU A 114 -9.74 -4.56 0.46
CA LEU A 114 -10.34 -5.88 0.69
C LEU A 114 -9.32 -7.00 0.99
N SER A 115 -8.16 -6.96 0.34
CA SER A 115 -7.05 -7.88 0.61
C SER A 115 -6.55 -7.71 2.04
N LYS A 116 -6.38 -6.45 2.46
CA LYS A 116 -5.94 -6.10 3.81
C LYS A 116 -7.03 -6.29 4.83
N SER A 117 -8.29 -6.04 4.48
CA SER A 117 -9.40 -6.43 5.33
C SER A 117 -9.39 -7.93 5.55
N ARG A 118 -9.02 -8.75 4.58
CA ARG A 118 -8.90 -10.20 4.82
C ARG A 118 -7.75 -10.58 5.77
N LEU A 119 -6.66 -9.82 5.78
CA LEU A 119 -5.56 -9.98 6.75
C LEU A 119 -5.89 -9.41 8.14
N CYS A 120 -6.70 -8.35 8.23
CA CYS A 120 -7.00 -7.63 9.48
C CYS A 120 -8.44 -7.83 10.02
N PHE A 121 -9.38 -8.43 9.27
CA PHE A 121 -10.76 -8.67 9.67
C PHE A 121 -10.86 -9.99 10.43
N SER A 122 -10.23 -10.01 11.60
CA SER A 122 -10.99 -10.49 12.75
C SER A 122 -11.68 -9.37 13.52
N TYR A 123 -11.32 -8.08 13.38
CA TYR A 123 -11.88 -7.05 14.28
C TYR A 123 -11.98 -5.66 13.66
N ALA A 124 -13.17 -5.30 13.15
CA ALA A 124 -13.64 -3.92 13.04
C ALA A 124 -15.15 -3.87 12.72
N LYS A 125 -15.98 -4.46 13.58
CA LYS A 125 -17.37 -4.00 13.67
C LYS A 125 -17.40 -2.86 14.69
N GLU A 126 -17.92 -1.73 14.23
CA GLU A 126 -18.28 -0.54 14.98
C GLU A 126 -17.18 0.47 15.35
N LYS A 127 -17.43 1.69 14.85
CA LYS A 127 -16.84 2.99 15.15
C LYS A 127 -15.52 3.35 14.46
N LYS A 128 -15.71 4.23 13.47
CA LYS A 128 -14.76 5.19 12.88
C LYS A 128 -13.62 4.55 12.09
N GLN A 129 -13.97 4.24 10.83
CA GLN A 129 -13.10 4.03 9.65
C GLN A 129 -12.03 5.11 9.39
N LYS A 130 -11.82 6.06 10.29
CA LYS A 130 -10.89 7.18 10.10
C LYS A 130 -9.43 6.78 10.38
N LEU A 131 -9.19 5.78 11.25
CA LEU A 131 -7.82 5.35 11.61
C LEU A 131 -7.20 4.36 10.60
N VAL A 132 -8.01 3.56 9.90
CA VAL A 132 -7.49 2.68 8.82
C VAL A 132 -7.01 3.48 7.61
N LEU A 133 -7.49 4.72 7.44
CA LEU A 133 -7.09 5.63 6.38
C LEU A 133 -5.69 6.26 6.61
N GLU A 134 -5.31 6.55 7.86
CA GLU A 134 -3.95 7.05 8.18
C GLU A 134 -2.91 5.93 8.23
N PHE A 135 -3.39 4.69 8.38
CA PHE A 135 -2.56 3.49 8.41
C PHE A 135 -1.92 3.14 7.06
N TYR A 136 -2.47 3.66 5.96
CA TYR A 136 -2.02 3.31 4.61
C TYR A 136 -1.85 4.54 3.73
N GLN A 137 -0.97 5.42 4.14
CA GLN A 137 -0.29 6.37 3.24
C GLN A 137 0.73 5.67 2.31
N ILE A 138 0.92 4.33 2.42
CA ILE A 138 2.08 3.60 1.88
C ILE A 138 1.72 2.57 0.79
N MET A 139 0.87 3.00 -0.12
CA MET A 139 1.23 2.84 -1.52
C MET A 139 0.92 4.16 -2.15
N GLN A 140 1.94 4.90 -2.57
CA GLN A 140 1.69 6.01 -3.47
C GLN A 140 1.38 5.36 -4.83
N ILE A 141 0.13 4.96 -4.98
CA ILE A 141 -0.45 4.53 -6.25
C ILE A 141 -0.59 5.81 -7.03
N LEU A 142 0.25 5.92 -8.03
CA LEU A 142 0.26 7.06 -8.88
C LEU A 142 -0.29 6.59 -10.21
N LEU A 143 -1.50 7.05 -10.47
CA LEU A 143 -2.37 6.40 -11.42
C LEU A 143 -3.37 7.42 -11.98
N GLU A 144 -3.51 7.34 -13.29
CA GLU A 144 -4.06 8.29 -14.24
C GLU A 144 -3.29 9.61 -14.29
N SER A 145 -2.53 9.72 -15.36
CA SER A 145 -2.76 10.89 -16.18
C SER A 145 -3.14 10.57 -17.62
N ARG A 146 -4.43 10.33 -17.81
CA ARG A 146 -5.12 10.58 -19.06
C ARG A 146 -6.49 11.15 -18.73
N LYS A 147 -6.58 12.46 -18.55
CA LYS A 147 -7.72 13.16 -19.16
C LYS A 147 -7.37 13.29 -20.64
N ASN A 148 -8.13 12.62 -21.52
CA ASN A 148 -8.17 12.84 -22.98
C ASN A 148 -7.18 12.09 -23.89
N PHE A 149 -7.25 10.75 -23.94
CA PHE A 149 -6.68 10.03 -25.11
C PHE A 149 -7.68 9.10 -25.82
N CYS A 150 -8.96 9.17 -25.43
CA CYS A 150 -10.10 8.65 -26.20
C CYS A 150 -11.19 9.73 -26.29
N LYS A 151 -10.82 10.90 -26.83
CA LYS A 151 -11.74 11.83 -27.50
C LYS A 151 -10.96 12.48 -28.62
N ASN A 152 -10.86 11.75 -29.72
CA ASN A 152 -10.84 12.17 -31.13
C ASN A 152 -10.43 10.95 -31.97
#